data_AF-A0A923D0U8-F1
#
_entry.id   AF-A0A923D0U8-F1
#
_cell.length_a   1.000
_cell.length_b   1.000
_cell.length_c   1.000
_cell.angle_alpha   90.00
_cell.angle_beta   90.00
_cell.angle_gamma   90.00
#
_symmetry.space_group_name_H-M   'P 1'
#
loop_
_entity.id
_entity.type
_entity.pdbx_description
1 polymer ?
#
loop_
_entity_poly.entity_id
_entity_poly.type
_entity_poly.pdbx_seq_one_letter_code
_entity_poly.pdbx_strand_id
1 'polypeptide(L)'
;MKLTAKALLLLALLLPTIAFAGPPLQGFWQTTDLGGPVPLGRYTEGWTAGGGALLAGTTFNAASWDGVSLGSSWRYTCSVEAADGVLISDTVNGMGFGTRTWLKTFSGGTIWLSGTGPWANGEPQYTGTILSYVEYETVTYVAGSPIAATTNVSATATIDGYDEVCLGFTVGNGAKIGDTSSGTPPANYPAFLASDCSPTAPYGAWWNFAQMTLYIDSCTVSSENASWGAVKSLYR
;
A
#
# COMPACT_ATOMS: atom_id res chain seq x y z
N MET A 1 31.58 42.80 -57.04
CA MET A 1 30.69 42.74 -55.86
C MET A 1 30.81 41.35 -55.25
N LYS A 2 31.36 41.24 -54.03
CA LYS A 2 31.50 39.98 -53.28
C LYS A 2 30.30 39.86 -52.35
N LEU A 3 29.42 38.88 -52.57
CA LEU A 3 28.34 38.53 -51.64
C LEU A 3 28.89 37.65 -50.52
N THR A 4 28.85 38.16 -49.29
CA THR A 4 29.12 37.45 -48.05
C THR A 4 27.93 36.59 -47.65
N ALA A 5 28.06 35.26 -47.74
CA ALA A 5 27.13 34.29 -47.19
C ALA A 5 27.75 33.63 -45.94
N LYS A 6 27.47 34.18 -44.76
CA LYS A 6 27.77 33.57 -43.46
C LYS A 6 26.70 33.96 -42.44
N ALA A 7 25.54 33.31 -42.54
CA ALA A 7 24.52 33.32 -41.49
C ALA A 7 23.65 32.05 -41.62
N LEU A 8 24.27 30.89 -41.44
CA LEU A 8 23.55 29.63 -41.28
C LEU A 8 24.27 28.84 -40.18
N LEU A 9 24.22 29.36 -38.96
CA LEU A 9 24.82 28.72 -37.80
C LEU A 9 23.78 28.63 -36.68
N LEU A 10 23.50 27.39 -36.30
CA LEU A 10 22.94 26.98 -35.02
C LEU A 10 21.47 27.36 -34.73
N LEU A 11 20.55 26.87 -35.56
CA LEU A 11 19.24 26.44 -35.05
C LEU A 11 19.28 24.91 -34.85
N ALA A 12 20.27 24.46 -34.07
CA ALA A 12 20.38 23.06 -33.68
C ALA A 12 19.27 22.79 -32.65
N LEU A 13 18.17 22.23 -33.17
CA LEU A 13 17.17 21.41 -32.49
C LEU A 13 17.25 21.42 -30.95
N LEU A 14 16.64 22.42 -30.32
CA LEU A 14 16.06 22.25 -28.98
C LEU A 14 14.78 21.41 -29.14
N LEU A 15 14.93 20.14 -29.52
CA LEU A 15 13.85 19.19 -29.31
C LEU A 15 13.78 18.98 -27.80
N PRO A 16 12.68 19.31 -27.13
CA PRO A 16 12.51 18.89 -25.75
C PRO A 16 12.63 17.36 -25.74
N THR A 17 13.66 16.83 -25.07
CA THR A 17 13.67 15.43 -24.70
C THR A 17 12.49 15.26 -23.77
N ILE A 18 11.39 14.74 -24.28
CA ILE A 18 10.28 14.28 -23.47
C ILE A 18 10.87 13.12 -22.66
N ALA A 19 11.31 13.43 -21.44
CA ALA A 19 11.66 12.40 -20.47
C ALA A 19 10.34 11.70 -20.18
N PHE A 20 10.14 10.54 -20.81
CA PHE A 20 9.05 9.66 -20.46
C PHE A 20 9.28 9.25 -19.01
N ALA A 21 8.27 9.49 -18.20
CA ALA A 21 8.27 9.05 -16.82
C ALA A 21 8.46 7.51 -16.79
N GLY A 22 9.28 7.06 -15.85
CA GLY A 22 9.75 5.68 -15.79
C GLY A 22 9.09 4.89 -14.66
N PRO A 23 9.38 3.57 -14.60
CA PRO A 23 9.01 2.76 -13.44
C PRO A 23 9.49 3.40 -12.16
N PRO A 24 8.77 3.20 -11.04
CA PRO A 24 9.24 3.69 -9.77
C PRO A 24 10.63 3.09 -9.48
N LEU A 25 11.47 3.88 -8.80
CA LEU A 25 12.84 3.49 -8.50
C LEU A 25 12.85 2.22 -7.66
N GLN A 26 13.60 1.24 -8.14
CA GLN A 26 13.88 0.00 -7.43
C GLN A 26 14.57 0.30 -6.10
N GLY A 27 14.16 -0.39 -5.04
CA GLY A 27 14.80 -0.24 -3.74
C GLY A 27 13.95 -0.69 -2.56
N PHE A 28 14.53 -0.55 -1.38
CA PHE A 28 13.89 -0.77 -0.08
C PHE A 28 13.76 0.56 0.64
N TRP A 29 12.52 0.94 0.96
CA TRP A 29 12.17 2.21 1.56
C TRP A 29 11.57 1.96 2.94
N GLN A 30 12.34 2.28 3.97
CA GLN A 30 11.95 2.08 5.36
C GLN A 30 11.25 3.30 5.93
N THR A 31 10.47 3.09 6.99
CA THR A 31 9.79 4.18 7.68
C THR A 31 10.72 5.06 8.52
N THR A 32 10.26 6.26 8.85
CA THR A 32 11.01 7.29 9.59
C THR A 32 11.48 6.87 10.97
N ASP A 33 10.78 5.95 11.64
CA ASP A 33 11.19 5.35 12.92
C ASP A 33 12.48 4.49 12.79
N LEU A 34 12.70 3.91 11.61
CA LEU A 34 13.92 3.19 11.25
C LEU A 34 14.99 4.11 10.65
N GLY A 35 14.76 5.43 10.64
CA GLY A 35 15.64 6.42 10.00
C GLY A 35 15.46 6.53 8.48
N GLY A 36 14.44 5.89 7.92
CA GLY A 36 14.13 5.96 6.50
C GLY A 36 13.27 7.17 6.11
N PRO A 37 13.02 7.37 4.80
CA PRO A 37 12.28 8.53 4.30
C PRO A 37 10.74 8.35 4.30
N VAL A 38 10.23 7.16 4.61
CA VAL A 38 8.80 6.86 4.44
C VAL A 38 8.01 7.23 5.70
N PRO A 39 6.94 8.04 5.62
CA PRO A 39 6.11 8.28 6.81
C PRO A 39 5.44 7.00 7.31
N LEU A 40 5.34 6.87 8.63
CA LEU A 40 4.59 5.80 9.27
C LEU A 40 3.13 5.79 8.83
N GLY A 41 2.50 4.63 8.94
CA GLY A 41 1.12 4.43 8.53
C GLY A 41 0.14 4.36 9.67
N ARG A 42 -1.11 4.60 9.31
CA ARG A 42 -2.28 4.26 10.10
C ARG A 42 -3.19 3.41 9.27
N TYR A 43 -3.88 2.49 9.91
CA TYR A 43 -4.85 1.65 9.23
C TYR A 43 -6.09 1.42 10.04
N THR A 44 -7.13 1.00 9.33
CA THR A 44 -8.39 0.57 9.88
C THR A 44 -8.81 -0.74 9.25
N GLU A 45 -9.59 -1.48 10.04
CA GLU A 45 -10.33 -2.65 9.59
C GLU A 45 -11.81 -2.35 9.83
N GLY A 46 -12.59 -2.27 8.75
CA GLY A 46 -14.02 -2.00 8.80
C GLY A 46 -14.84 -3.27 8.54
N TRP A 47 -15.97 -3.43 9.22
CA TRP A 47 -16.91 -4.53 8.96
C TRP A 47 -18.37 -4.08 9.11
N THR A 48 -19.26 -4.79 8.43
CA THR A 48 -20.70 -4.56 8.44
C THR A 48 -21.35 -5.13 9.72
N ALA A 49 -22.63 -4.83 9.94
CA ALA A 49 -23.36 -5.37 11.08
C ALA A 49 -23.44 -6.89 11.04
N GLY A 50 -23.10 -7.53 12.17
CA GLY A 50 -22.95 -8.98 12.27
C GLY A 50 -21.59 -9.52 11.83
N GLY A 51 -20.71 -8.67 11.28
CA GLY A 51 -19.30 -8.99 11.01
C GLY A 51 -18.40 -8.82 12.25
N GLY A 52 -17.11 -8.94 12.03
CA GLY A 52 -16.11 -8.77 13.10
C GLY A 52 -14.69 -8.90 12.56
N ALA A 53 -13.70 -8.44 13.33
CA ALA A 53 -12.29 -8.36 12.92
C ALA A 53 -11.63 -9.67 12.46
N LEU A 54 -12.25 -10.83 12.71
CA LEU A 54 -11.76 -12.15 12.32
C LEU A 54 -12.72 -12.87 11.36
N LEU A 55 -13.70 -12.17 10.79
CA LEU A 55 -14.70 -12.73 9.91
C LEU A 55 -14.49 -12.23 8.48
N ALA A 56 -14.80 -13.11 7.53
CA ALA A 56 -14.79 -12.78 6.11
C ALA A 56 -15.61 -11.51 5.82
N GLY A 57 -15.12 -10.69 4.90
CA GLY A 57 -15.72 -9.40 4.55
C GLY A 57 -15.20 -8.20 5.36
N THR A 58 -14.35 -8.42 6.37
CA THR A 58 -13.57 -7.34 6.99
C THR A 58 -12.70 -6.66 5.94
N THR A 59 -12.70 -5.33 5.93
CA THR A 59 -12.02 -4.54 4.90
C THR A 59 -10.90 -3.71 5.51
N PHE A 60 -9.69 -3.94 5.02
CA PHE A 60 -8.48 -3.22 5.38
C PHE A 60 -8.34 -1.93 4.57
N ASN A 61 -7.98 -0.84 5.26
CA ASN A 61 -7.71 0.46 4.65
C ASN A 61 -6.55 1.15 5.39
N ALA A 62 -5.50 1.54 4.69
CA ALA A 62 -4.30 2.13 5.29
C ALA A 62 -3.78 3.33 4.49
N ALA A 63 -3.15 4.26 5.20
CA ALA A 63 -2.52 5.41 4.57
C ALA A 63 -1.36 5.94 5.42
N SER A 64 -0.39 6.56 4.75
CA SER A 64 0.73 7.24 5.40
C SER A 64 0.24 8.40 6.28
N TRP A 65 0.93 8.71 7.36
CA TRP A 65 0.62 9.83 8.25
C TRP A 65 1.89 10.61 8.56
N ASP A 66 1.93 11.87 8.13
CA ASP A 66 3.09 12.76 8.32
C ASP A 66 3.00 13.65 9.56
N GLY A 67 2.00 13.43 10.42
CA GLY A 67 1.71 14.30 11.57
C GLY A 67 0.67 15.38 11.29
N VAL A 68 0.35 15.65 10.03
CA VAL A 68 -0.60 16.68 9.61
C VAL A 68 -1.67 16.12 8.67
N SER A 69 -1.27 15.35 7.66
CA SER A 69 -2.12 14.85 6.58
C SER A 69 -2.03 13.33 6.44
N LEU A 70 -3.19 12.72 6.17
CA LEU A 70 -3.30 11.30 5.88
C LEU A 70 -3.13 11.05 4.38
N GLY A 71 -2.39 10.01 4.03
CA GLY A 71 -2.17 9.57 2.65
C GLY A 71 -1.40 10.57 1.80
N SER A 72 -0.41 11.25 2.37
CA SER A 72 0.48 12.18 1.67
C SER A 72 1.57 11.49 0.84
N SER A 73 1.93 10.25 1.16
CA SER A 73 2.96 9.47 0.46
C SER A 73 2.45 8.17 -0.12
N TRP A 74 1.67 7.40 0.64
CA TRP A 74 1.17 6.10 0.17
C TRP A 74 -0.22 5.80 0.74
N ARG A 75 -0.99 4.95 0.04
CA ARG A 75 -2.31 4.44 0.46
C ARG A 75 -2.50 3.00 -0.01
N TYR A 76 -3.14 2.20 0.84
CA TYR A 76 -3.66 0.86 0.53
C TYR A 76 -5.15 0.90 0.81
N THR A 77 -5.97 0.66 -0.20
CA THR A 77 -7.42 0.87 -0.08
C THR A 77 -8.17 -0.42 -0.35
N CYS A 78 -9.07 -0.79 0.54
CA CYS A 78 -10.11 -1.79 0.32
C CYS A 78 -9.59 -3.20 -0.03
N SER A 79 -8.64 -3.73 0.73
CA SER A 79 -8.38 -5.17 0.67
C SER A 79 -9.40 -5.88 1.56
N VAL A 80 -10.02 -6.96 1.08
CA VAL A 80 -11.12 -7.63 1.80
C VAL A 80 -10.68 -9.01 2.27
N GLU A 81 -10.96 -9.31 3.53
CA GLU A 81 -10.68 -10.59 4.17
C GLU A 81 -11.49 -11.69 3.46
N ALA A 82 -10.79 -12.63 2.84
CA ALA A 82 -11.36 -13.61 1.93
C ALA A 82 -12.09 -14.75 2.65
N ALA A 83 -11.70 -15.03 3.89
CA ALA A 83 -12.23 -16.08 4.73
C ALA A 83 -11.99 -15.72 6.21
N ASP A 84 -12.75 -16.32 7.12
CA ASP A 84 -12.56 -16.12 8.56
C ASP A 84 -11.11 -16.41 9.00
N GLY A 85 -10.62 -15.61 9.93
CA GLY A 85 -9.26 -15.70 10.45
C GLY A 85 -8.99 -17.06 11.09
N VAL A 86 -7.87 -17.67 10.73
CA VAL A 86 -7.48 -19.01 11.20
C VAL A 86 -6.64 -18.88 12.47
N LEU A 87 -7.11 -19.44 13.58
CA LEU A 87 -6.34 -19.50 14.83
C LEU A 87 -5.12 -20.44 14.63
N ILE A 88 -3.91 -19.89 14.72
CA ILE A 88 -2.65 -20.64 14.54
C ILE A 88 -1.87 -20.86 15.84
N SER A 89 -2.19 -20.10 16.89
CA SER A 89 -1.58 -20.26 18.22
C SER A 89 -2.57 -19.84 19.30
N ASP A 90 -2.70 -20.64 20.35
CA ASP A 90 -3.46 -20.31 21.56
C ASP A 90 -2.63 -20.67 22.79
N THR A 91 -2.27 -19.66 23.58
CA THR A 91 -1.54 -19.81 24.84
C THR A 91 -2.37 -19.36 26.04
N VAL A 92 -3.67 -19.08 25.84
CA VAL A 92 -4.57 -18.63 26.90
C VAL A 92 -4.81 -19.77 27.88
N ASN A 93 -4.40 -19.57 29.13
CA ASN A 93 -4.53 -20.58 30.18
C ASN A 93 -5.96 -20.66 30.76
N GLY A 94 -6.19 -21.59 31.70
CA GLY A 94 -7.50 -21.76 32.35
C GLY A 94 -7.98 -20.55 33.18
N MET A 95 -7.13 -19.56 33.44
CA MET A 95 -7.49 -18.29 34.07
C MET A 95 -7.75 -17.17 33.04
N GLY A 96 -7.64 -17.45 31.74
CA GLY A 96 -7.86 -16.48 30.68
C GLY A 96 -6.69 -15.51 30.44
N PHE A 97 -5.47 -15.88 30.82
CA PHE A 97 -4.26 -15.11 30.54
C PHE A 97 -3.44 -15.77 29.45
N GLY A 98 -2.98 -14.98 28.48
CA GLY A 98 -2.11 -15.45 27.40
C GLY A 98 -2.38 -14.69 26.11
N THR A 99 -2.01 -15.27 24.99
CA THR A 99 -2.26 -14.70 23.67
C THR A 99 -2.90 -15.72 22.74
N ARG A 100 -3.61 -15.20 21.75
CA ARG A 100 -4.02 -15.96 20.57
C ARG A 100 -3.48 -15.25 19.34
N THR A 101 -3.05 -16.02 18.35
CA THR A 101 -2.59 -15.49 17.07
C THR A 101 -3.43 -16.06 15.95
N TRP A 102 -3.93 -15.19 15.09
CA TRP A 102 -4.71 -15.55 13.91
C TRP A 102 -3.95 -15.19 12.64
N LEU A 103 -4.08 -16.05 11.65
CA LEU A 103 -3.71 -15.79 10.27
C LEU A 103 -4.94 -15.26 9.53
N LYS A 104 -4.84 -14.04 9.01
CA LYS A 104 -5.85 -13.38 8.19
C LYS A 104 -5.31 -13.21 6.79
N THR A 105 -6.16 -13.44 5.79
CA THR A 105 -5.78 -13.29 4.38
C THR A 105 -6.76 -12.38 3.68
N PHE A 106 -6.24 -11.30 3.12
CA PHE A 106 -7.00 -10.32 2.38
C PHE A 106 -6.60 -10.37 0.90
N SER A 107 -7.55 -10.02 0.04
CA SER A 107 -7.35 -9.98 -1.41
C SER A 107 -8.08 -8.79 -2.02
N GLY A 108 -7.63 -8.40 -3.22
CA GLY A 108 -8.13 -7.21 -3.89
C GLY A 108 -7.73 -5.92 -3.18
N GLY A 109 -8.31 -4.82 -3.62
CA GLY A 109 -7.94 -3.47 -3.21
C GLY A 109 -6.87 -2.86 -4.10
N THR A 110 -6.53 -1.61 -3.81
CA THR A 110 -5.62 -0.80 -4.63
C THR A 110 -4.48 -0.23 -3.82
N ILE A 111 -3.35 -0.03 -4.49
CA ILE A 111 -2.22 0.75 -3.99
C ILE A 111 -2.19 2.10 -4.70
N TRP A 112 -1.81 3.13 -3.96
CA TRP A 112 -1.37 4.41 -4.51
C TRP A 112 -0.06 4.85 -3.84
N LEU A 113 0.90 5.30 -4.64
CA LEU A 113 2.16 5.89 -4.20
C LEU A 113 2.32 7.27 -4.84
N SER A 114 2.74 8.26 -4.05
CA SER A 114 2.97 9.62 -4.52
C SER A 114 4.14 9.69 -5.51
N GLY A 115 3.99 10.47 -6.58
CA GLY A 115 5.08 10.82 -7.50
C GLY A 115 6.12 11.78 -6.92
N THR A 116 5.96 12.19 -5.67
CA THR A 116 6.96 12.95 -4.91
C THR A 116 7.65 12.11 -3.83
N GLY A 117 7.32 10.81 -3.74
CA GLY A 117 7.94 9.88 -2.81
C GLY A 117 9.39 9.55 -3.19
N PRO A 118 10.13 8.85 -2.31
CA PRO A 118 11.53 8.48 -2.55
C PRO A 118 11.70 7.49 -3.72
N TRP A 119 10.64 6.77 -4.09
CA TRP A 119 10.55 5.89 -5.25
C TRP A 119 10.22 6.62 -6.57
N ALA A 120 10.02 7.94 -6.55
CA ALA A 120 9.56 8.68 -7.72
C ALA A 120 10.57 8.64 -8.87
N ASN A 121 10.05 8.47 -10.10
CA ASN A 121 10.85 8.46 -11.33
C ASN A 121 10.15 9.22 -12.48
N GLY A 122 9.54 10.36 -12.15
CA GLY A 122 8.94 11.28 -13.11
C GLY A 122 7.42 11.17 -13.28
N GLU A 123 6.77 10.10 -12.80
CA GLU A 123 5.30 10.01 -12.79
C GLU A 123 4.71 10.85 -11.64
N PRO A 124 3.52 11.46 -11.81
CA PRO A 124 2.85 12.19 -10.73
C PRO A 124 2.34 11.26 -9.62
N GLN A 125 2.11 9.98 -9.92
CA GLN A 125 1.73 8.94 -8.98
C GLN A 125 1.91 7.55 -9.62
N TYR A 126 1.97 6.53 -8.77
CA TYR A 126 1.92 5.13 -9.17
C TYR A 126 0.71 4.47 -8.53
N THR A 127 -0.14 3.82 -9.32
CA THR A 127 -1.31 3.06 -8.84
C THR A 127 -1.14 1.60 -9.17
N GLY A 128 -1.94 0.74 -8.54
CA GLY A 128 -1.92 -0.68 -8.84
C GLY A 128 -2.91 -1.49 -8.02
N THR A 129 -2.83 -2.81 -8.14
CA THR A 129 -3.75 -3.75 -7.49
C THR A 129 -3.01 -4.61 -6.47
N ILE A 130 -3.59 -4.76 -5.28
CA ILE A 130 -3.07 -5.66 -4.25
C ILE A 130 -3.44 -7.09 -4.65
N LEU A 131 -2.43 -7.97 -4.73
CA LEU A 131 -2.59 -9.37 -5.12
C LEU A 131 -2.75 -10.29 -3.91
N SER A 132 -1.97 -10.02 -2.87
CA SER A 132 -1.97 -10.80 -1.63
C SER A 132 -1.68 -9.86 -0.48
N TYR A 133 -2.40 -10.05 0.61
CA TYR A 133 -2.11 -9.42 1.89
C TYR A 133 -2.35 -10.49 2.97
N VAL A 134 -1.30 -10.75 3.75
CA VAL A 134 -1.30 -11.74 4.83
C VAL A 134 -0.99 -11.02 6.12
N GLU A 135 -1.80 -11.26 7.13
CA GLU A 135 -1.71 -10.62 8.44
C GLU A 135 -1.70 -11.66 9.56
N TYR A 136 -0.76 -11.49 10.48
CA TYR A 136 -0.66 -12.23 11.73
C TYR A 136 -1.07 -11.33 12.88
N GLU A 137 -2.33 -11.40 13.27
CA GLU A 137 -2.87 -10.64 14.40
C GLU A 137 -2.68 -11.45 15.68
N THR A 138 -2.03 -10.88 16.69
CA THR A 138 -1.87 -11.47 18.02
C THR A 138 -2.63 -10.63 19.04
N VAL A 139 -3.64 -11.22 19.68
CA VAL A 139 -4.45 -10.58 20.72
C VAL A 139 -4.00 -11.11 22.08
N THR A 140 -3.74 -10.19 23.00
CA THR A 140 -3.42 -10.48 24.40
C THR A 140 -4.67 -10.48 25.25
N TYR A 141 -4.83 -11.51 26.08
CA TYR A 141 -5.94 -11.70 26.98
C TYR A 141 -5.53 -11.59 28.45
N VAL A 142 -6.39 -10.95 29.23
CA VAL A 142 -6.31 -10.89 30.70
C VAL A 142 -7.69 -11.24 31.26
N ALA A 143 -7.74 -12.26 32.11
CA ALA A 143 -9.00 -12.78 32.68
C ALA A 143 -10.08 -13.10 31.62
N GLY A 144 -9.66 -13.56 30.44
CA GLY A 144 -10.56 -13.93 29.33
C GLY A 144 -10.97 -12.77 28.43
N SER A 145 -10.61 -11.53 28.77
CA SER A 145 -10.92 -10.33 27.98
C SER A 145 -9.73 -9.89 27.13
N PRO A 146 -9.94 -9.51 25.85
CA PRO A 146 -8.88 -8.96 25.02
C PRO A 146 -8.49 -7.56 25.53
N ILE A 147 -7.20 -7.32 25.75
CA ILE A 147 -6.69 -6.04 26.27
C ILE A 147 -5.78 -5.28 25.30
N ALA A 148 -5.16 -6.00 24.36
CA ALA A 148 -4.24 -5.43 23.38
C ALA A 148 -4.17 -6.34 22.16
N ALA A 149 -3.83 -5.78 21.01
CA ALA A 149 -3.57 -6.56 19.81
C ALA A 149 -2.42 -5.95 19.02
N THR A 150 -1.61 -6.82 18.42
CA THR A 150 -0.50 -6.45 17.54
C THR A 150 -0.57 -7.21 16.23
N THR A 151 -0.09 -6.61 15.14
CA THR A 151 -0.09 -7.24 13.82
C THR A 151 1.30 -7.29 13.18
N ASN A 152 1.55 -8.32 12.37
CA ASN A 152 2.62 -8.31 11.38
C ASN A 152 2.03 -8.63 10.02
N VAL A 153 2.43 -7.87 9.01
CA VAL A 153 1.79 -7.88 7.70
C VAL A 153 2.84 -8.13 6.61
N SER A 154 2.46 -8.89 5.59
CA SER A 154 3.16 -8.98 4.32
C SER A 154 2.16 -8.87 3.17
N ALA A 155 2.41 -7.97 2.23
CA ALA A 155 1.55 -7.77 1.07
C ALA A 155 2.38 -7.61 -0.21
N THR A 156 1.77 -7.99 -1.33
CA THR A 156 2.33 -7.86 -2.68
C THR A 156 1.31 -7.23 -3.61
N ALA A 157 1.78 -6.42 -4.56
CA ALA A 157 0.93 -5.73 -5.51
C ALA A 157 1.59 -5.62 -6.88
N THR A 158 0.78 -5.37 -7.90
CA THR A 158 1.23 -4.87 -9.20
C THR A 158 1.25 -3.34 -9.19
N ILE A 159 1.91 -2.76 -10.19
CA ILE A 159 1.79 -1.34 -10.52
C ILE A 159 1.23 -1.26 -11.94
N ASP A 160 0.21 -0.42 -12.15
CA ASP A 160 -0.45 -0.26 -13.43
C ASP A 160 0.57 0.13 -14.51
N GLY A 161 0.52 -0.56 -15.64
CA GLY A 161 1.49 -0.41 -16.72
C GLY A 161 2.74 -1.30 -16.61
N TYR A 162 2.87 -2.11 -15.55
CA TYR A 162 3.96 -3.07 -15.36
C TYR A 162 3.39 -4.48 -15.15
N ASP A 163 3.96 -5.46 -15.85
CA ASP A 163 3.32 -6.78 -16.00
C ASP A 163 3.65 -7.77 -14.87
N GLU A 164 4.50 -7.36 -13.91
CA GLU A 164 5.02 -8.22 -12.85
C GLU A 164 4.60 -7.76 -11.45
N VAL A 165 4.64 -8.70 -10.50
CA VAL A 165 4.51 -8.40 -9.07
C VAL A 165 5.76 -7.66 -8.63
N CYS A 166 5.69 -6.33 -8.69
CA CYS A 166 6.88 -5.51 -8.56
C CYS A 166 6.88 -4.58 -7.34
N LEU A 167 5.81 -4.66 -6.52
CA LEU A 167 5.71 -3.96 -5.24
C LEU A 167 5.44 -4.98 -4.13
N GLY A 168 6.11 -4.81 -3.00
CA GLY A 168 5.66 -5.41 -1.76
C GLY A 168 5.90 -4.54 -0.54
N PHE A 169 5.29 -4.98 0.54
CA PHE A 169 5.09 -4.19 1.73
C PHE A 169 5.04 -5.08 2.95
N THR A 170 5.87 -4.76 3.93
CA THR A 170 5.90 -5.50 5.19
C THR A 170 5.75 -4.53 6.35
N VAL A 171 4.86 -4.85 7.28
CA VAL A 171 4.72 -4.11 8.55
C VAL A 171 5.26 -4.99 9.66
N GLY A 172 6.23 -4.45 10.38
CA GLY A 172 6.66 -4.99 11.66
C GLY A 172 5.88 -4.30 12.77
N ASN A 173 5.06 -5.06 13.50
CA ASN A 173 4.41 -4.62 14.73
C ASN A 173 3.44 -3.43 14.58
N GLY A 174 2.28 -3.62 13.94
CA GLY A 174 1.16 -2.68 14.10
C GLY A 174 0.50 -2.86 15.47
N ALA A 175 -0.02 -1.79 16.08
CA ALA A 175 -0.65 -1.82 17.40
C ALA A 175 -2.07 -1.27 17.36
N LYS A 176 -3.02 -2.00 17.97
CA LYS A 176 -4.41 -1.57 18.08
C LYS A 176 -4.51 -0.40 19.02
N ILE A 177 -5.12 0.68 18.55
CA ILE A 177 -5.33 1.89 19.35
C ILE A 177 -6.76 1.95 19.89
N GLY A 178 -7.74 1.42 19.14
CA GLY A 178 -9.11 1.32 19.61
C GLY A 178 -10.02 0.64 18.59
N ASP A 179 -11.30 0.56 18.95
CA ASP A 179 -12.37 0.06 18.10
C ASP A 179 -13.70 0.76 18.40
N THR A 180 -14.72 0.45 17.62
CA THR A 180 -16.05 1.06 17.75
C THR A 180 -16.76 0.79 19.08
N SER A 181 -16.30 -0.16 19.89
CA SER A 181 -16.80 -0.32 21.27
C SER A 181 -16.26 0.78 22.21
N SER A 182 -15.11 1.35 21.87
CA SER A 182 -14.43 2.42 22.62
C SER A 182 -14.71 3.84 22.09
N GLY A 183 -15.24 3.97 20.86
CA GLY A 183 -15.59 5.25 20.27
C GLY A 183 -15.44 5.28 18.76
N THR A 184 -15.52 6.48 18.16
CA THR A 184 -15.23 6.67 16.73
C THR A 184 -13.73 6.84 16.51
N PRO A 185 -13.16 6.34 15.39
CA PRO A 185 -11.76 6.60 15.07
C PRO A 185 -11.52 8.12 14.97
N PRO A 186 -10.38 8.62 15.48
CA PRO A 186 -10.00 10.02 15.27
C PRO A 186 -9.89 10.36 13.77
N ALA A 187 -10.11 11.63 13.40
CA ALA A 187 -10.15 12.09 12.00
C ALA A 187 -8.85 11.86 11.20
N ASN A 188 -7.74 11.56 11.87
CA ASN A 188 -6.46 11.22 11.28
C ASN A 188 -6.25 9.70 11.12
N TYR A 189 -7.32 8.90 11.06
CA TYR A 189 -7.27 7.50 10.61
C TYR A 189 -8.07 7.34 9.31
N PRO A 190 -7.72 6.33 8.48
CA PRO A 190 -8.53 5.99 7.31
C PRO A 190 -9.98 5.68 7.70
N ALA A 191 -10.93 5.95 6.80
CA ALA A 191 -12.32 5.57 7.03
C ALA A 191 -12.48 4.06 7.12
N PHE A 192 -13.47 3.60 7.90
CA PHE A 192 -13.91 2.20 7.82
C PHE A 192 -14.61 1.98 6.48
N LEU A 193 -14.12 1.02 5.72
CA LEU A 193 -14.71 0.62 4.45
C LEU A 193 -15.54 -0.65 4.65
N ALA A 194 -16.64 -0.75 3.93
CA ALA A 194 -17.35 -2.02 3.73
C ALA A 194 -16.69 -2.81 2.58
N SER A 195 -17.11 -4.06 2.39
CA SER A 195 -16.53 -4.95 1.37
C SER A 195 -16.73 -4.49 -0.07
N ASP A 196 -17.64 -3.54 -0.31
CA ASP A 196 -17.85 -2.86 -1.59
C ASP A 196 -16.99 -1.58 -1.73
N CYS A 197 -16.03 -1.38 -0.81
CA CYS A 197 -15.15 -0.22 -0.71
C CYS A 197 -15.85 1.10 -0.37
N SER A 198 -17.14 1.09 -0.06
CA SER A 198 -17.83 2.30 0.39
C SER A 198 -17.45 2.62 1.85
N PRO A 199 -17.32 3.90 2.23
CA PRO A 199 -16.99 4.30 3.61
C PRO A 199 -18.24 4.22 4.52
N THR A 200 -18.91 3.08 4.52
CA THR A 200 -20.21 2.86 5.18
C THR A 200 -20.15 1.79 6.27
N ALA A 201 -19.00 1.15 6.49
CA ALA A 201 -18.86 0.16 7.56
C ALA A 201 -19.08 0.82 8.93
N PRO A 202 -20.11 0.38 9.68
CA PRO A 202 -20.47 1.00 10.96
C PRO A 202 -19.55 0.58 12.11
N TYR A 203 -18.81 -0.51 11.94
CA TYR A 203 -17.94 -1.08 12.97
C TYR A 203 -16.52 -1.21 12.44
N GLY A 204 -15.56 -1.18 13.36
CA GLY A 204 -14.16 -1.35 12.98
C GLY A 204 -13.16 -1.17 14.10
N ALA A 205 -11.90 -1.46 13.80
CA ALA A 205 -10.74 -1.21 14.65
C ALA A 205 -9.73 -0.30 13.94
N TRP A 206 -9.04 0.56 14.70
CA TRP A 206 -8.01 1.44 14.17
C TRP A 206 -6.68 1.27 14.88
N TRP A 207 -5.61 1.45 14.11
CA TRP A 207 -4.30 0.93 14.44
C TRP A 207 -3.19 1.85 13.93
N ASN A 208 -2.05 1.83 14.61
CA ASN A 208 -0.83 2.48 14.16
C ASN A 208 0.16 1.42 13.66
N PHE A 209 0.82 1.67 12.55
CA PHE A 209 2.04 0.93 12.22
C PHE A 209 3.18 1.43 13.09
N ALA A 210 3.98 0.51 13.65
CA ALA A 210 5.22 0.90 14.35
C ALA A 210 6.40 0.93 13.39
N GLN A 211 6.50 -0.04 12.47
CA GLN A 211 7.60 -0.15 11.52
C GLN A 211 7.10 -0.69 10.19
N MET A 212 7.68 -0.23 9.09
CA MET A 212 7.26 -0.68 7.77
C MET A 212 8.40 -0.54 6.75
N THR A 213 8.45 -1.50 5.83
CA THR A 213 9.36 -1.49 4.68
C THR A 213 8.53 -1.68 3.42
N LEU A 214 8.66 -0.74 2.50
CA LEU A 214 8.15 -0.85 1.13
C LEU A 214 9.31 -1.27 0.23
N TYR A 215 9.14 -2.29 -0.58
CA TYR A 215 10.14 -2.69 -1.57
C TYR A 215 9.55 -2.65 -2.97
N ILE A 216 10.33 -2.14 -3.91
CA ILE A 216 10.02 -2.11 -5.33
C ILE A 216 11.11 -2.88 -6.04
N ASP A 217 10.73 -3.91 -6.79
CA ASP A 217 11.67 -4.76 -7.51
C ASP A 217 11.11 -5.17 -8.87
N SER A 218 11.95 -5.09 -9.91
CA SER A 218 11.61 -5.61 -11.25
C SER A 218 10.31 -5.07 -11.86
N CYS A 219 9.97 -3.79 -11.67
CA CYS A 219 8.88 -3.15 -12.42
C CYS A 219 9.30 -2.93 -13.88
N THR A 220 9.26 -3.98 -14.70
CA THR A 220 9.52 -3.91 -16.13
C THR A 220 8.21 -3.81 -16.89
N VAL A 221 8.16 -2.91 -17.88
CA VAL A 221 7.15 -2.97 -18.94
C VAL A 221 7.48 -4.16 -19.82
N SER A 222 6.50 -4.95 -20.27
CA SER A 222 6.76 -5.84 -21.40
C SER A 222 7.27 -4.97 -22.54
N SER A 223 8.50 -5.24 -23.00
CA SER A 223 8.91 -4.72 -24.28
C SER A 223 8.03 -5.43 -25.30
N GLU A 224 7.02 -4.74 -25.84
CA GLU A 224 6.48 -5.18 -27.11
C GLU A 224 7.68 -5.33 -28.04
N ASN A 225 7.89 -6.54 -28.56
CA ASN A 225 8.84 -6.77 -29.63
C ASN A 225 8.30 -6.03 -30.86
N ALA A 226 8.45 -4.71 -30.90
CA ALA A 226 8.28 -3.90 -32.09
C ALA A 226 9.40 -4.32 -33.03
N SER A 227 9.16 -5.39 -33.80
CA SER A 227 10.06 -5.76 -34.87
C SER A 227 10.19 -4.55 -35.79
N TRP A 228 11.41 -4.25 -36.24
CA TRP A 228 11.65 -3.18 -37.23
C TRP A 228 10.73 -3.27 -38.47
N GLY A 229 10.11 -4.42 -38.73
CA GLY A 229 9.08 -4.60 -39.74
C GLY A 229 7.79 -3.82 -39.49
N ALA A 230 7.30 -3.73 -38.25
CA ALA A 230 6.06 -3.03 -37.90
C ALA A 230 6.20 -1.50 -38.00
N VAL A 231 7.37 -0.97 -37.64
CA VAL A 231 7.69 0.46 -37.85
C VAL A 231 7.75 0.79 -39.34
N LYS A 232 8.33 -0.09 -40.18
CA LYS A 232 8.43 0.14 -41.62
C LYS A 232 7.08 0.13 -42.34
N SER A 233 6.05 -0.56 -41.83
CA SER A 233 4.71 -0.56 -42.44
C SER A 233 3.93 0.74 -42.22
N LEU A 234 4.28 1.56 -41.23
CA LEU A 234 3.64 2.87 -41.00
C LEU A 234 4.09 3.96 -41.98
N TYR A 235 5.20 3.73 -42.69
CA TYR A 235 5.77 4.67 -43.66
C TYR A 235 5.57 4.24 -45.12
N ARG A 236 4.55 3.42 -45.41
CA ARG A 236 4.17 3.02 -46.77
C ARG A 236 2.83 3.60 -47.17
#